data_AF-A0A1E5CXT0-F1
#
_entry.id   AF-A0A1E5CXT0-F1
#
_cell.length_a   1.000
_cell.length_b   1.000
_cell.length_c   1.000
_cell.angle_alpha   90.00
_cell.angle_beta   90.00
_cell.angle_gamma   90.00
#
_symmetry.space_group_name_H-M   'P 1'
#
loop_
_entity.id
_entity.type
_entity.pdbx_description
1 polymer ?
#
loop_
_entity_poly.entity_id
_entity_poly.type
_entity_poly.pdbx_seq_one_letter_code
_entity_poly.pdbx_strand_id
1 'polypeptide(L)'
;MKYSFNFEDASQIFVGAFALAVPISFSEEAWRLGETLPILNLLVLFTLSVVFLTLYTFENVFQRNVSERKLVFILRIVVAYFMTAMVVMLVLFCINKLPLLSDPLVALKRVIIISMPASMGAIVVDSFDKE
;
A
#
# COMPACT_ATOMS: atom_id res chain seq x y z
N MET A 1 23.73 7.96 -7.31
CA MET A 1 22.36 8.10 -6.75
C MET A 1 21.36 8.05 -7.89
N LYS A 2 20.56 6.97 -7.99
CA LYS A 2 19.54 6.80 -9.04
C LYS A 2 18.42 7.83 -8.82
N TYR A 3 18.28 8.77 -9.75
CA TYR A 3 17.37 9.90 -9.67
C TYR A 3 15.92 9.60 -10.06
N SER A 4 15.63 8.35 -10.43
CA SER A 4 14.36 7.94 -11.00
C SER A 4 13.87 6.66 -10.35
N PHE A 5 12.56 6.61 -10.08
CA PHE A 5 11.84 5.36 -9.85
C PHE A 5 12.13 4.42 -11.03
N ASN A 6 12.76 3.28 -10.76
CA ASN A 6 13.17 2.32 -11.78
C ASN A 6 12.22 1.10 -11.77
N PHE A 7 12.39 0.20 -12.74
CA PHE A 7 11.60 -1.05 -12.80
C PHE A 7 11.84 -1.97 -11.60
N GLU A 8 13.01 -1.87 -10.98
CA GLU A 8 13.41 -2.65 -9.82
C GLU A 8 12.66 -2.22 -8.54
N ASP A 9 12.56 -0.91 -8.26
CA ASP A 9 11.72 -0.31 -7.21
C ASP A 9 10.27 -0.79 -7.39
N ALA A 10 9.77 -0.75 -8.64
CA ALA A 10 8.44 -1.25 -8.98
C ALA A 10 8.28 -2.73 -8.62
N SER A 11 9.24 -3.57 -9.03
CA SER A 11 9.21 -5.01 -8.76
C SER A 11 9.28 -5.34 -7.26
N GLN A 12 10.09 -4.60 -6.50
CA GLN A 12 10.21 -4.73 -5.05
C GLN A 12 8.90 -4.37 -4.33
N ILE A 13 8.28 -3.27 -4.73
CA ILE A 13 6.96 -2.87 -4.23
C ILE A 13 5.91 -3.94 -4.55
N PHE A 14 5.89 -4.48 -5.77
CA PHE A 14 4.97 -5.57 -6.14
C PHE A 14 5.17 -6.81 -5.28
N VAL A 15 6.40 -7.29 -5.13
CA VAL A 15 6.72 -8.49 -4.35
C VAL A 15 6.41 -8.29 -2.86
N GLY A 16 6.83 -7.16 -2.29
CA GLY A 16 6.57 -6.83 -0.88
C GLY A 16 5.09 -6.63 -0.58
N ALA A 17 4.34 -5.96 -1.47
CA ALA A 17 2.90 -5.83 -1.35
C ALA A 17 2.22 -7.20 -1.41
N PHE A 18 2.60 -8.04 -2.37
CA PHE A 18 1.99 -9.36 -2.57
C PHE A 18 2.19 -10.28 -1.36
N ALA A 19 3.39 -10.26 -0.76
CA ALA A 19 3.74 -11.09 0.39
C ALA A 19 2.77 -10.90 1.57
N LEU A 20 2.29 -9.67 1.79
CA LEU A 20 1.31 -9.37 2.85
C LEU A 20 -0.14 -9.33 2.34
N ALA A 21 -0.37 -8.90 1.10
CA ALA A 21 -1.71 -8.81 0.53
C ALA A 21 -2.39 -10.18 0.43
N VAL A 22 -1.67 -11.24 0.03
CA VAL A 22 -2.25 -12.58 -0.14
C VAL A 22 -2.81 -13.17 1.16
N PRO A 23 -2.01 -13.36 2.24
CA PRO A 23 -2.53 -13.98 3.46
C PRO A 23 -3.66 -13.16 4.09
N ILE A 24 -3.58 -11.83 4.04
CA ILE A 24 -4.59 -10.94 4.62
C ILE A 24 -5.87 -10.94 3.77
N SER A 25 -5.75 -10.95 2.44
CA SER A 25 -6.92 -11.03 1.55
C SER A 25 -7.65 -12.36 1.67
N PHE A 26 -7.02 -13.42 2.16
CA PHE A 26 -7.64 -14.73 2.33
C PHE A 26 -8.32 -14.89 3.69
N SER A 27 -8.19 -13.90 4.58
CA SER A 27 -8.84 -13.89 5.89
C SER A 27 -10.27 -13.34 5.80
N GLU A 28 -11.21 -14.07 6.40
CA GLU A 28 -12.62 -13.66 6.55
C GLU A 28 -12.74 -12.37 7.38
N GLU A 29 -11.84 -12.15 8.34
CA GLU A 29 -11.79 -10.93 9.16
C GLU A 29 -11.57 -9.68 8.30
N ALA A 30 -10.70 -9.75 7.29
CA ALA A 30 -10.48 -8.64 6.37
C ALA A 30 -11.75 -8.32 5.55
N TRP A 31 -12.51 -9.34 5.15
CA TRP A 31 -13.74 -9.16 4.39
C TRP A 31 -14.85 -8.55 5.24
N ARG A 32 -15.01 -9.06 6.48
CA ARG A 32 -16.00 -8.58 7.46
C ARG A 32 -15.70 -7.16 7.94
N LEU A 33 -14.42 -6.82 8.12
CA LEU A 33 -14.02 -5.44 8.41
C LEU A 33 -14.40 -4.51 7.23
N GLY A 34 -14.26 -4.97 5.99
CA GLY A 34 -14.71 -4.21 4.81
C GLY A 34 -16.20 -3.88 4.80
N GLU A 35 -17.04 -4.73 5.40
CA GLU A 35 -18.49 -4.52 5.47
C GLU A 35 -18.90 -3.66 6.67
N THR A 36 -18.29 -3.92 7.83
CA THR A 36 -18.73 -3.38 9.12
C THR A 36 -18.03 -2.09 9.54
N LEU A 37 -16.85 -1.78 8.99
CA LEU A 37 -16.06 -0.65 9.45
C LEU A 37 -16.73 0.69 9.07
N PRO A 38 -16.96 1.59 10.06
CA PRO A 38 -17.43 2.93 9.79
C PRO A 38 -16.43 3.73 8.95
N ILE A 39 -16.94 4.66 8.14
CA ILE A 39 -16.11 5.48 7.24
C ILE A 39 -15.07 6.31 8.01
N LEU A 40 -15.42 6.80 9.20
CA LEU A 40 -14.47 7.58 10.02
C LEU A 40 -13.24 6.75 10.41
N ASN A 41 -13.44 5.52 10.86
CA ASN A 41 -12.35 4.61 11.21
C ASN A 41 -11.51 4.23 9.99
N LEU A 42 -12.15 4.07 8.82
CA LEU A 42 -11.46 3.85 7.55
C LEU A 42 -10.53 5.03 7.19
N LEU A 43 -10.99 6.27 7.36
CA LEU A 43 -10.18 7.47 7.11
C LEU A 43 -8.99 7.55 8.07
N VAL A 44 -9.18 7.19 9.34
CA VAL A 44 -8.08 7.12 10.32
C VAL A 44 -7.06 6.05 9.91
N LEU A 45 -7.53 4.85 9.50
CA LEU A 45 -6.66 3.76 9.05
C LEU A 45 -5.88 4.14 7.78
N PHE A 46 -6.54 4.78 6.82
CA PHE A 46 -5.90 5.33 5.63
C PHE A 46 -4.83 6.37 6.00
N THR A 47 -5.16 7.32 6.87
CA THR A 47 -4.22 8.35 7.35
C THR A 47 -3.01 7.72 8.03
N LEU A 48 -3.22 6.72 8.90
CA LEU A 48 -2.14 5.96 9.53
C LEU A 48 -1.26 5.27 8.49
N SER A 49 -1.84 4.65 7.45
CA SER A 49 -1.06 4.02 6.38
C SER A 49 -0.13 5.01 5.67
N VAL A 50 -0.63 6.21 5.36
CA VAL A 50 0.15 7.26 4.72
C VAL A 50 1.24 7.79 5.66
N VAL A 51 0.94 7.95 6.96
CA VAL A 51 1.94 8.34 7.96
C VAL A 51 3.07 7.33 8.04
N PHE A 52 2.76 6.03 8.14
CA PHE A 52 3.79 4.99 8.19
C PHE A 52 4.64 4.94 6.91
N LEU A 53 4.01 5.04 5.74
CA LEU A 53 4.75 5.11 4.47
C LEU A 53 5.66 6.34 4.43
N THR A 54 5.16 7.49 4.88
CA THR A 54 5.93 8.75 4.91
C THR A 54 7.14 8.62 5.82
N LEU A 55 6.94 8.13 7.05
CA LEU A 55 8.02 7.94 8.01
C LEU A 55 9.06 6.93 7.50
N TYR A 56 8.61 5.80 6.98
CA TYR A 56 9.51 4.75 6.51
C TYR A 56 10.29 5.18 5.26
N THR A 57 9.64 5.87 4.34
CA THR A 57 10.31 6.44 3.14
C THR A 57 11.29 7.54 3.55
N PHE A 58 10.94 8.38 4.53
CA PHE A 58 11.81 9.45 5.00
C PHE A 58 13.10 8.91 5.64
N GLU A 59 12.95 7.92 6.53
CA GLU A 59 14.08 7.34 7.27
C GLU A 59 14.90 6.38 6.41
N ASN A 60 14.28 5.39 5.76
CA ASN A 60 15.02 4.28 5.12
C ASN A 60 15.33 4.52 3.64
N VAL A 61 14.49 5.26 2.91
CA VAL A 61 14.68 5.47 1.45
C VAL A 61 15.47 6.75 1.16
N PHE A 62 15.21 7.84 1.90
CA PHE A 62 15.87 9.13 1.70
C PHE A 62 16.92 9.45 2.77
N GLN A 63 17.11 8.59 3.79
CA GLN A 63 18.11 8.77 4.84
C GLN A 63 18.07 10.17 5.48
N ARG A 64 16.86 10.70 5.73
CA ARG A 64 16.57 12.06 6.22
C ARG A 64 16.99 13.23 5.31
N ASN A 65 17.49 12.97 4.10
CA ASN A 65 17.92 14.01 3.16
C ASN A 65 16.87 14.29 2.08
N VAL A 66 15.79 14.96 2.45
CA VAL A 66 14.68 15.32 1.54
C VAL A 66 14.76 16.77 1.05
N SER A 67 15.77 17.53 1.50
CA SER A 67 15.81 19.00 1.42
C SER A 67 15.67 19.57 0.00
N GLU A 68 16.20 18.87 -1.01
CA GLU A 68 16.18 19.36 -2.40
C GLU A 68 15.08 18.76 -3.29
N ARG A 69 14.33 17.73 -2.86
CA ARG A 69 13.45 16.93 -3.76
C ARG A 69 12.10 16.49 -3.18
N LYS A 70 11.38 17.42 -2.54
CA LYS A 70 10.05 17.18 -1.95
C LYS A 70 9.04 16.55 -2.93
N LEU A 71 9.06 16.94 -4.20
CA LEU A 71 8.16 16.39 -5.22
C LEU A 71 8.41 14.91 -5.51
N VAL A 72 9.68 14.51 -5.64
CA VAL A 72 10.05 13.10 -5.89
C VAL A 72 9.68 12.22 -4.70
N PHE A 73 9.84 12.74 -3.49
CA PHE A 73 9.42 12.07 -2.26
C PHE A 73 7.92 11.79 -2.23
N ILE A 74 7.08 12.81 -2.48
CA ILE A 74 5.62 12.66 -2.51
C ILE A 74 5.20 11.70 -3.63
N LEU A 75 5.74 11.86 -4.84
CA LEU A 75 5.43 10.98 -5.96
C LEU A 75 5.76 9.52 -5.64
N ARG A 76 6.88 9.25 -4.96
CA ARG A 76 7.24 7.89 -4.56
C ARG A 76 6.20 7.26 -3.62
N ILE A 77 5.74 8.00 -2.61
CA ILE A 77 4.71 7.52 -1.66
C ILE A 77 3.40 7.25 -2.41
N VAL A 78 2.98 8.16 -3.28
CA VAL A 78 1.75 8.02 -4.06
C VAL A 78 1.84 6.81 -4.99
N VAL A 79 2.95 6.64 -5.71
CA VAL A 79 3.18 5.49 -6.61
C VAL A 79 3.22 4.18 -5.83
N ALA A 80 3.95 4.12 -4.71
CA ALA A 80 4.02 2.91 -3.89
C ALA A 80 2.65 2.50 -3.33
N TYR A 81 1.87 3.47 -2.82
CA TYR A 81 0.52 3.20 -2.35
C TYR A 81 -0.41 2.74 -3.48
N PHE A 82 -0.36 3.42 -4.62
CA PHE A 82 -1.17 3.07 -5.79
C PHE A 82 -0.86 1.66 -6.31
N MET A 83 0.42 1.33 -6.46
CA MET A 83 0.87 0.00 -6.86
C MET A 83 0.42 -1.08 -5.88
N THR A 84 0.55 -0.81 -4.58
CA THR A 84 0.04 -1.72 -3.53
C THR A 84 -1.46 -1.94 -3.69
N ALA A 85 -2.24 -0.88 -3.88
CA ALA A 85 -3.68 -0.99 -4.07
C ALA A 85 -4.03 -1.82 -5.33
N MET A 86 -3.26 -1.70 -6.42
CA MET A 86 -3.42 -2.55 -7.60
C MET A 86 -3.18 -4.02 -7.27
N VAL A 87 -2.13 -4.34 -6.51
CA VAL A 87 -1.87 -5.72 -6.06
C VAL A 87 -3.03 -6.26 -5.24
N VAL A 88 -3.53 -5.48 -4.27
CA VAL A 88 -4.66 -5.88 -3.43
C VAL A 88 -5.93 -6.09 -4.26
N MET A 89 -6.24 -5.18 -5.19
CA MET A 89 -7.37 -5.33 -6.10
C MET A 89 -7.25 -6.59 -6.95
N LEU A 90 -6.06 -6.87 -7.48
CA LEU A 90 -5.80 -8.08 -8.28
C LEU A 90 -6.00 -9.34 -7.44
N VAL A 91 -5.48 -9.39 -6.21
CA VAL A 91 -5.67 -10.54 -5.31
C VAL A 91 -7.14 -10.74 -4.95
N LEU A 92 -7.84 -9.69 -4.53
CA LEU A 92 -9.28 -9.75 -4.21
C LEU A 92 -10.12 -10.14 -5.43
N PHE A 93 -9.73 -9.72 -6.63
CA PHE A 93 -10.36 -10.12 -7.88
C PHE A 93 -10.17 -11.61 -8.15
N CYS A 94 -8.94 -12.13 -8.00
CA CYS A 94 -8.62 -13.55 -8.19
C CYS A 94 -9.43 -14.49 -7.28
N ILE A 95 -9.75 -14.05 -6.06
CA ILE A 95 -10.55 -14.84 -5.11
C ILE A 95 -12.05 -14.54 -5.15
N ASN A 96 -12.51 -13.74 -6.12
CA ASN A 96 -13.90 -13.32 -6.25
C ASN A 96 -14.47 -12.62 -4.99
N LYS A 97 -13.66 -11.78 -4.34
CA LYS A 97 -14.02 -11.00 -3.13
C LYS A 97 -13.94 -9.49 -3.34
N LEU A 98 -13.88 -9.03 -4.59
CA LEU A 98 -13.92 -7.63 -4.98
C LEU A 98 -15.28 -7.26 -5.60
N PRO A 99 -16.30 -6.90 -4.79
CA PRO A 99 -17.66 -6.63 -5.27
C PRO A 99 -17.80 -5.27 -5.96
N LEU A 100 -17.05 -5.00 -7.03
CA LEU A 100 -17.06 -3.69 -7.72
C LEU A 100 -18.43 -3.29 -8.29
N LEU A 101 -19.24 -4.27 -8.70
CA LEU A 101 -20.54 -4.02 -9.35
C LEU A 101 -21.71 -4.03 -8.36
N SER A 102 -21.66 -4.87 -7.33
CA SER A 102 -22.74 -5.03 -6.36
C SER A 102 -22.63 -4.06 -5.19
N ASP A 103 -21.42 -3.89 -4.63
CA ASP A 103 -21.16 -2.97 -3.53
C ASP A 103 -19.78 -2.30 -3.67
N PRO A 104 -19.69 -1.22 -4.47
CA PRO A 104 -18.45 -0.49 -4.70
C PRO A 104 -17.83 0.08 -3.41
N LEU A 105 -18.67 0.39 -2.42
CA LEU A 105 -18.20 0.98 -1.16
C LEU A 105 -17.49 -0.08 -0.31
N VAL A 106 -18.04 -1.29 -0.22
CA VAL A 106 -17.37 -2.42 0.45
C VAL A 106 -16.08 -2.81 -0.29
N ALA A 107 -16.09 -2.80 -1.63
CA ALA A 107 -14.87 -3.04 -2.41
C ALA A 107 -13.77 -2.03 -2.07
N LEU A 108 -14.10 -0.73 -2.05
CA LEU A 108 -13.14 0.33 -1.68
C LEU A 108 -12.63 0.17 -0.24
N LYS A 109 -13.52 -0.13 0.71
CA LYS A 109 -13.14 -0.37 2.11
C LYS A 109 -12.14 -1.53 2.22
N ARG A 110 -12.41 -2.67 1.58
CA ARG A 110 -11.50 -3.84 1.59
C ARG A 110 -10.14 -3.49 1.01
N VAL A 111 -10.11 -2.77 -0.11
CA VAL A 111 -8.84 -2.34 -0.74
C VAL A 111 -8.04 -1.47 0.23
N ILE A 112 -8.64 -0.46 0.86
CA ILE A 112 -7.94 0.43 1.79
C ILE A 112 -7.45 -0.32 3.04
N ILE A 113 -8.29 -1.15 3.63
CA ILE A 113 -7.96 -1.93 4.84
C ILE A 113 -6.76 -2.84 4.59
N ILE A 114 -6.74 -3.55 3.46
CA ILE A 114 -5.67 -4.50 3.14
C ILE A 114 -4.44 -3.79 2.58
N SER A 115 -4.61 -2.67 1.89
CA SER A 115 -3.48 -1.86 1.37
C SER A 115 -2.64 -1.28 2.50
N MET A 116 -3.20 -1.03 3.69
CA MET A 116 -2.43 -0.53 4.83
C MET A 116 -1.27 -1.47 5.22
N PRO A 117 -1.51 -2.74 5.62
CA PRO A 117 -0.41 -3.66 5.92
C PRO A 117 0.37 -4.05 4.66
N ALA A 118 -0.28 -4.20 3.50
CA ALA A 118 0.44 -4.56 2.27
C ALA A 118 1.46 -3.49 1.84
N SER A 119 1.13 -2.22 1.97
CA SER A 119 2.03 -1.12 1.60
C SER A 119 3.26 -1.02 2.51
N MET A 120 3.13 -1.46 3.77
CA MET A 120 4.28 -1.62 4.66
C MET A 120 5.22 -2.71 4.16
N GLY A 121 4.71 -3.86 3.72
CA GLY A 121 5.53 -4.90 3.11
C GLY A 121 6.23 -4.41 1.84
N ALA A 122 5.51 -3.65 1.02
CA ALA A 122 6.04 -3.05 -0.19
C ALA A 122 7.24 -2.10 0.08
N ILE A 123 7.08 -1.17 1.02
CA ILE A 123 8.12 -0.16 1.30
C ILE A 123 9.33 -0.74 2.04
N VAL A 124 9.15 -1.79 2.84
CA VAL A 124 10.25 -2.50 3.50
C VAL A 124 11.14 -3.15 2.45
N VAL A 125 10.56 -3.86 1.49
CA VAL A 125 11.32 -4.50 0.40
C VAL A 125 11.96 -3.45 -0.52
N ASP A 126 11.27 -2.33 -0.80
CA ASP A 126 11.82 -1.19 -1.56
C ASP A 126 13.04 -0.53 -0.87
N SER A 127 13.19 -0.68 0.45
CA SER A 127 14.29 -0.09 1.20
C SER A 127 15.57 -0.93 1.24
N PHE A 128 15.51 -2.24 0.96
CA PHE A 128 16.67 -3.14 1.13
C PHE A 128 17.86 -2.83 0.24
N ASP A 129 17.66 -2.20 -0.91
CA ASP A 129 18.74 -1.84 -1.85
C ASP A 129 19.18 -0.37 -1.73
N LYS A 130 18.72 0.34 -0.70
CA LYS A 130 19.02 1.76 -0.47
C LYS A 130 19.90 2.03 0.76
N GLU A 131 20.42 0.96 1.36
CA GLU A 131 21.47 0.99 2.40
C GLU A 131 22.86 1.24 1.80
#